data_AF-P17960-F1
#
_entry.id   AF-P17960-F1
#
_cell.length_a   1.000
_cell.length_b   1.000
_cell.length_c   1.000
_cell.angle_alpha   90.00
_cell.angle_beta   90.00
_cell.angle_gamma   90.00
#
_symmetry.space_group_name_H-M   'P 1'
#
loop_
_entity.id
_entity.type
_entity.pdbx_description
1 polymer ?
#
loop_
_entity_poly.entity_id
_entity_poly.type
_entity_poly.pdbx_seq_one_letter_code
_entity_poly.pdbx_strand_id
1 'polypeptide(L)'
;MDDGVEAKPLCLTREQIDKQVERLSRRPEQRTLPDPFPVCPTVRMSKEQLEQVTKRVFYHYSEKHAEALRLAEERREKECGVASTVLSASDVDDIVKRLYYEGMERVKVGRKEASDRLLFKSTKVLPVISLKRFVNDMYLRGLEREKKKEEKLYEKYILPTEIPNLRISKSQAAESAMRLSRRHE
;
A
#
# COMPACT_ATOMS: atom_id res chain seq x y z
N MET A 1 70.04 -6.55 26.59
CA MET A 1 70.84 -6.50 25.35
C MET A 1 70.19 -7.48 24.42
N ASP A 2 69.67 -6.97 23.29
CA ASP A 2 69.32 -7.64 22.03
C ASP A 2 68.63 -9.01 22.14
N ASP A 3 67.40 -9.16 21.67
CA ASP A 3 67.24 -9.49 20.25
C ASP A 3 66.13 -8.65 19.58
N GLY A 4 66.56 -7.72 18.74
CA GLY A 4 65.70 -7.05 17.77
C GLY A 4 65.24 -8.05 16.72
N VAL A 5 64.03 -8.58 16.88
CA VAL A 5 63.36 -9.39 15.86
C VAL A 5 62.96 -8.44 14.73
N GLU A 6 63.87 -8.25 13.78
CA GLU A 6 63.61 -7.54 12.53
C GLU A 6 62.48 -8.23 11.77
N ALA A 7 61.28 -7.66 11.86
CA ALA A 7 60.12 -8.07 11.11
C ALA A 7 60.38 -7.80 9.62
N LYS A 8 60.91 -8.81 8.91
CA LYS A 8 61.05 -8.75 7.45
C LYS A 8 59.67 -8.48 6.83
N PRO A 9 59.51 -7.41 6.04
CA PRO A 9 58.23 -7.09 5.42
C PRO A 9 57.84 -8.23 4.48
N LEU A 10 56.65 -8.78 4.70
CA LEU A 10 56.06 -9.83 3.88
C LEU A 10 55.76 -9.28 2.48
N CYS A 11 56.72 -9.36 1.57
CA CYS A 11 56.49 -9.10 0.16
C CYS A 11 55.62 -10.22 -0.42
N LEU A 12 54.43 -9.85 -0.90
CA LEU A 12 53.57 -10.76 -1.64
C LEU A 12 54.29 -11.22 -2.92
N THR A 13 54.20 -12.50 -3.21
CA THR A 13 54.71 -13.06 -4.47
C THR A 13 53.84 -12.58 -5.63
N ARG A 14 54.40 -12.51 -6.85
CA ARG A 14 53.68 -12.04 -8.04
C ARG A 14 52.37 -12.82 -8.27
N GLU A 15 52.41 -14.13 -8.05
CA GLU A 15 51.25 -15.01 -8.16
C GLU A 15 50.13 -14.66 -7.17
N GLN A 16 50.47 -14.19 -5.97
CA GLN A 16 49.48 -13.74 -4.98
C GLN A 16 48.84 -12.42 -5.38
N ILE A 17 49.61 -11.52 -6.00
CA ILE A 17 49.11 -10.26 -6.53
C ILE A 17 48.15 -10.54 -7.68
N ASP A 18 48.52 -11.40 -8.63
CA ASP A 18 47.66 -11.75 -9.76
C ASP A 18 46.35 -12.40 -9.30
N LYS A 19 46.41 -13.29 -8.30
CA LYS A 19 45.22 -13.90 -7.70
C LYS A 19 44.32 -12.88 -6.98
N GLN A 20 44.91 -11.86 -6.35
CA GLN A 20 44.14 -10.76 -5.76
C GLN A 20 43.49 -9.91 -6.84
N VAL A 21 44.22 -9.58 -7.92
CA VAL A 21 43.69 -8.83 -9.05
C VAL A 21 42.55 -9.58 -9.71
N GLU A 22 42.67 -10.89 -9.97
CA GLU A 22 41.57 -11.72 -10.48
C GLU A 22 40.35 -11.69 -9.56
N ARG A 23 40.55 -11.82 -8.25
CA ARG A 23 39.44 -11.82 -7.30
C ARG A 23 38.71 -10.47 -7.29
N LEU A 24 39.44 -9.36 -7.46
CA LEU A 24 38.89 -8.01 -7.49
C LEU A 24 38.29 -7.64 -8.86
N SER A 25 38.81 -8.22 -9.95
CA SER A 25 38.34 -7.96 -11.30
C SER A 25 37.15 -8.83 -11.72
N ARG A 26 36.91 -9.97 -11.04
CA ARG A 26 35.71 -10.79 -11.25
C ARG A 26 34.45 -10.01 -10.87
N ARG A 27 33.70 -9.59 -11.89
CA ARG A 27 32.34 -9.08 -11.71
C ARG A 27 31.46 -10.19 -11.13
N PRO A 28 30.74 -9.96 -10.02
CA PRO A 28 29.85 -10.98 -9.47
C PRO A 28 28.79 -11.36 -10.51
N GLU A 29 28.56 -12.67 -10.67
CA GLU A 29 27.55 -13.19 -11.57
C GLU A 29 26.18 -12.60 -11.22
N GLN A 30 25.47 -12.09 -12.22
CA GLN A 30 24.15 -11.50 -12.05
C GLN A 30 23.19 -12.59 -11.57
N ARG A 31 22.85 -12.57 -10.28
CA ARG A 31 21.83 -13.47 -9.72
C ARG A 31 20.49 -13.14 -10.37
N THR A 32 19.94 -14.09 -11.12
CA THR A 32 18.57 -14.01 -11.62
C THR A 32 17.62 -14.14 -10.43
N LEU A 33 17.07 -13.00 -9.99
CA LEU A 33 16.02 -13.00 -8.97
C LEU A 33 14.74 -13.60 -9.60
N PRO A 34 14.15 -14.66 -9.01
CA PRO A 34 12.88 -15.18 -9.49
C PRO A 34 11.79 -14.11 -9.30
N ASP A 35 10.98 -13.90 -10.33
CA ASP A 35 9.86 -12.96 -10.32
C ASP A 35 8.84 -13.38 -9.23
N PRO A 36 8.51 -12.52 -8.25
CA PRO A 36 7.54 -12.84 -7.22
C PRO A 36 6.11 -13.10 -7.77
N PHE A 37 5.82 -12.65 -8.99
CA PHE A 37 4.52 -12.83 -9.63
C PHE A 37 4.69 -13.62 -10.93
N PRO A 38 4.85 -14.96 -10.87
CA PRO A 38 4.88 -15.76 -12.08
C PRO A 38 3.59 -15.47 -12.84
N VAL A 39 3.72 -14.82 -13.99
CA VAL A 39 2.59 -14.55 -14.88
C VAL A 39 1.92 -15.89 -15.14
N CYS A 40 0.74 -16.10 -14.55
CA CYS A 40 0.03 -17.35 -14.67
C CYS A 40 -0.02 -17.72 -16.15
N PRO A 41 0.40 -18.95 -16.53
CA PRO A 41 0.42 -19.32 -17.93
C PRO A 41 -0.97 -19.08 -18.51
N THR A 42 -1.03 -18.31 -19.60
CA THR A 42 -2.29 -18.04 -20.28
C THR A 42 -2.75 -19.31 -20.97
N VAL A 43 -3.48 -20.16 -20.23
CA VAL A 43 -4.05 -21.40 -20.77
C VAL A 43 -5.15 -21.00 -21.74
N ARG A 44 -4.90 -21.18 -23.04
CA ARG A 44 -5.90 -21.00 -24.09
C ARG A 44 -6.90 -22.16 -24.02
N MET A 45 -8.02 -21.94 -23.35
CA MET A 45 -9.14 -22.89 -23.29
C MET A 45 -10.07 -22.67 -24.47
N SER A 46 -10.74 -23.75 -24.93
CA SER A 46 -11.83 -23.61 -25.91
C SER A 46 -13.05 -22.93 -25.28
N LYS A 47 -13.94 -22.33 -26.08
CA LYS A 47 -15.17 -21.68 -25.58
C LYS A 47 -16.06 -22.66 -24.82
N GLU A 48 -16.17 -23.90 -25.31
CA GLU A 48 -16.96 -24.96 -24.66
C GLU A 48 -16.39 -25.32 -23.29
N GLN A 49 -15.06 -25.39 -23.14
CA GLN A 49 -14.42 -25.62 -21.85
C GLN A 49 -14.67 -24.46 -20.88
N LEU A 50 -14.58 -23.21 -21.35
CA LEU A 50 -14.92 -22.03 -20.55
C LEU A 50 -16.38 -22.07 -20.09
N GLU A 51 -17.32 -22.45 -20.95
CA GLU A 51 -18.72 -22.60 -20.58
C GLU A 51 -18.92 -23.72 -19.56
N GLN A 52 -18.24 -24.86 -19.69
CA GLN A 52 -18.30 -25.95 -18.71
C GLN A 52 -17.76 -25.51 -17.35
N VAL A 53 -16.62 -24.81 -17.31
CA VAL A 53 -16.07 -24.23 -16.08
C VAL A 53 -17.04 -23.21 -15.50
N THR A 54 -17.59 -22.32 -16.32
CA THR A 54 -18.57 -21.31 -15.89
C THR A 54 -19.81 -21.99 -15.32
N LYS A 55 -20.32 -23.06 -15.95
CA LYS A 55 -21.47 -23.82 -15.43
C LYS A 55 -21.18 -24.45 -14.07
N ARG A 56 -20.01 -25.06 -13.92
CA ARG A 56 -19.57 -25.71 -12.67
C ARG A 56 -19.28 -24.72 -11.54
N VAL A 57 -18.71 -23.56 -11.86
CA VAL A 57 -18.30 -22.59 -10.83
C VAL A 57 -19.47 -21.69 -10.48
N PHE A 58 -20.13 -21.10 -11.47
CA PHE A 58 -21.14 -20.08 -11.23
C PHE A 58 -22.51 -20.70 -10.88
N TYR A 59 -23.10 -21.50 -11.78
CA TYR A 59 -24.47 -21.98 -11.55
C TYR A 59 -24.55 -22.93 -10.36
N HIS A 60 -23.64 -23.88 -10.24
CA HIS A 60 -23.63 -24.79 -9.09
C HIS A 60 -23.33 -24.07 -7.76
N TYR A 61 -22.49 -23.02 -7.75
CA TYR A 61 -22.35 -22.19 -6.53
C TYR A 61 -23.63 -21.41 -6.23
N SER A 62 -24.30 -20.86 -7.25
CA SER A 62 -25.55 -20.13 -7.08
C SER A 62 -26.67 -21.03 -6.54
N GLU A 63 -26.76 -22.27 -7.00
CA GLU A 63 -27.71 -23.28 -6.51
C GLU A 63 -27.41 -23.61 -5.05
N LYS A 64 -26.15 -23.93 -4.71
CA LYS A 64 -25.75 -24.18 -3.32
C LYS A 64 -26.01 -22.98 -2.41
N HIS A 65 -25.80 -21.77 -2.91
CA HIS A 65 -26.08 -20.55 -2.16
C HIS A 65 -27.57 -20.38 -1.91
N ALA A 66 -28.41 -20.61 -2.92
CA ALA A 66 -29.86 -20.58 -2.78
C ALA A 66 -30.37 -21.66 -1.81
N GLU A 67 -29.84 -22.88 -1.88
CA GLU A 67 -30.15 -23.96 -0.93
C GLU A 67 -29.73 -23.60 0.50
N ALA A 68 -28.54 -23.00 0.67
CA ALA A 68 -28.06 -22.55 1.97
C ALA A 68 -28.96 -21.45 2.56
N LEU A 69 -29.45 -20.52 1.73
CA LEU A 69 -30.40 -19.49 2.16
C LEU A 69 -31.73 -20.12 2.59
N ARG A 70 -32.29 -21.05 1.81
CA ARG A 70 -33.52 -21.76 2.18
C ARG A 70 -33.38 -22.52 3.49
N LEU A 71 -32.28 -23.24 3.69
CA LEU A 71 -32.01 -23.96 4.94
C LEU A 71 -31.85 -23.00 6.13
N ALA A 72 -31.29 -21.81 5.92
CA ALA A 72 -31.18 -20.79 6.96
C ALA A 72 -32.54 -20.19 7.33
N GLU A 73 -33.41 -19.93 6.33
CA GLU A 73 -34.78 -19.48 6.55
C GLU A 73 -35.61 -20.52 7.31
N GLU A 74 -35.57 -21.79 6.90
CA GLU A 74 -36.25 -22.88 7.60
C GLU A 74 -35.77 -23.04 9.04
N ARG A 75 -34.47 -22.89 9.29
CA ARG A 75 -33.91 -22.91 10.64
C ARG A 75 -34.45 -21.73 11.46
N ARG A 76 -34.45 -20.53 10.87
CA ARG A 76 -35.00 -19.33 11.52
C ARG A 76 -36.48 -19.48 11.83
N GLU A 77 -37.28 -20.05 10.93
CA GLU A 77 -38.70 -20.30 11.18
C GLU A 77 -38.92 -21.31 12.31
N LYS A 78 -38.12 -22.38 12.37
CA LYS A 78 -38.15 -23.34 13.49
C LYS A 78 -37.78 -22.68 14.82
N GLU A 79 -36.79 -21.79 14.82
CA GLU A 79 -36.36 -21.03 16.00
C GLU A 79 -37.38 -19.95 16.40
N CYS A 80 -37.96 -19.24 15.43
CA CYS A 80 -38.99 -18.21 15.63
C CYS A 80 -40.37 -18.80 15.93
N GLY A 81 -40.62 -20.08 15.63
CA GLY A 81 -41.83 -20.81 16.00
C GLY A 81 -42.05 -20.89 17.52
N VAL A 82 -41.08 -20.44 18.32
CA VAL A 82 -41.27 -20.11 19.73
C VAL A 82 -42.22 -18.93 19.82
N ALA A 83 -43.50 -19.28 20.00
CA ALA A 83 -44.64 -18.43 20.35
C ALA A 83 -44.26 -16.98 20.64
N SER A 84 -44.63 -16.08 19.73
CA SER A 84 -44.63 -14.64 19.99
C SER A 84 -45.61 -14.35 21.12
N THR A 85 -45.18 -14.54 22.37
CA THR A 85 -45.89 -13.98 23.49
C THR A 85 -45.89 -12.48 23.28
N VAL A 86 -47.08 -11.88 23.17
CA VAL A 86 -47.21 -10.42 23.15
C VAL A 86 -46.56 -9.92 24.43
N LEU A 87 -45.38 -9.32 24.30
CA LEU A 87 -44.65 -8.77 25.44
C LEU A 87 -45.47 -7.64 26.05
N SER A 88 -45.46 -7.52 27.37
CA SER A 88 -46.09 -6.38 28.02
C SER A 88 -45.33 -5.10 27.67
N ALA A 89 -45.99 -3.94 27.69
CA ALA A 89 -45.34 -2.67 27.38
C ALA A 89 -44.12 -2.39 28.31
N SER A 90 -44.19 -2.82 29.57
CA SER A 90 -43.08 -2.70 30.52
C SER A 90 -41.88 -3.54 30.10
N ASP A 91 -42.10 -4.77 29.63
CA ASP A 91 -41.01 -5.64 29.17
C ASP A 91 -40.33 -5.06 27.93
N VAL A 92 -41.10 -4.47 27.02
CA VAL A 92 -40.56 -3.78 25.83
C VAL A 92 -39.68 -2.61 26.24
N ASP A 93 -40.14 -1.76 27.17
CA ASP A 93 -39.36 -0.63 27.66
C ASP A 93 -38.06 -1.08 28.35
N ASP A 94 -38.11 -2.15 29.13
CA ASP A 94 -36.92 -2.69 29.80
C ASP A 94 -35.94 -3.33 28.80
N ILE A 95 -36.44 -4.00 27.76
CA ILE A 95 -35.62 -4.50 26.66
C ILE A 95 -34.96 -3.34 25.91
N VAL A 96 -35.71 -2.28 25.61
CA VAL A 96 -35.19 -1.10 24.90
C VAL A 96 -34.14 -0.38 25.73
N LYS A 97 -34.41 -0.14 27.03
CA LYS A 97 -33.42 0.43 27.96
C LYS A 97 -32.17 -0.43 28.00
N ARG A 98 -32.32 -1.75 28.16
CA ARG A 98 -31.19 -2.69 28.18
C ARG A 98 -30.38 -2.58 26.88
N LEU A 99 -31.01 -2.68 25.73
CA LEU A 99 -30.33 -2.58 24.43
C LEU A 99 -29.63 -1.22 24.24
N TYR A 100 -30.26 -0.14 24.67
CA TYR A 100 -29.71 1.21 24.55
C TYR A 100 -28.49 1.40 25.46
N TYR A 101 -28.63 1.11 26.76
CA TYR A 101 -27.54 1.29 27.71
C TYR A 101 -26.41 0.28 27.47
N GLU A 102 -26.70 -0.99 27.20
CA GLU A 102 -25.68 -1.98 26.84
C GLU A 102 -25.01 -1.65 25.50
N GLY A 103 -25.76 -1.12 24.53
CA GLY A 103 -25.22 -0.63 23.26
C GLY A 103 -24.23 0.52 23.49
N MET A 104 -24.62 1.50 24.30
CA MET A 104 -23.76 2.63 24.67
C MET A 104 -22.52 2.20 25.43
N GLU A 105 -22.65 1.26 26.38
CA GLU A 105 -21.49 0.74 27.13
C GLU A 105 -20.55 -0.06 26.22
N ARG A 106 -21.07 -0.89 25.31
CA ARG A 106 -20.23 -1.59 24.31
C ARG A 106 -19.45 -0.62 23.42
N VAL A 107 -20.09 0.47 22.97
CA VAL A 107 -19.41 1.50 22.18
C VAL A 107 -18.33 2.21 23.01
N LYS A 108 -18.61 2.54 24.27
CA LYS A 108 -17.62 3.14 25.18
C LYS A 108 -16.43 2.22 25.42
N VAL A 109 -16.68 0.94 25.71
CA VAL A 109 -15.65 -0.08 25.93
C VAL A 109 -14.82 -0.28 24.66
N GLY A 110 -15.47 -0.49 23.51
CA GLY A 110 -14.79 -0.64 22.23
C GLY A 110 -13.94 0.57 21.85
N ARG A 111 -14.40 1.79 22.17
CA ARG A 111 -13.61 3.02 21.96
C ARG A 111 -12.38 3.08 22.88
N LYS A 112 -12.52 2.65 24.13
CA LYS A 112 -11.38 2.57 25.07
C LYS A 112 -10.37 1.52 24.60
N GLU A 113 -10.82 0.31 24.27
CA GLU A 113 -9.97 -0.74 23.74
C GLU A 113 -9.24 -0.32 22.45
N ALA A 114 -9.94 0.33 21.52
CA ALA A 114 -9.32 0.86 20.31
C ALA A 114 -8.27 1.94 20.62
N SER A 115 -8.55 2.80 21.62
CA SER A 115 -7.60 3.80 22.11
C SER A 115 -6.38 3.17 22.80
N ASP A 116 -6.56 2.04 23.47
CA ASP A 116 -5.49 1.31 24.18
C ASP A 116 -4.62 0.46 23.24
N ARG A 117 -5.16 0.00 22.11
CA ARG A 117 -4.40 -0.69 21.05
C ARG A 117 -3.38 0.21 20.34
N LEU A 118 -3.54 1.53 20.41
CA LEU A 118 -2.58 2.45 19.81
C LEU A 118 -1.25 2.37 20.57
N LEU A 119 -0.23 1.78 19.93
CA LEU A 119 1.14 1.72 20.45
C LEU A 119 1.68 3.11 20.82
N PHE A 120 1.26 4.14 20.08
CA PHE A 120 1.66 5.52 20.28
C PHE A 120 0.46 6.37 20.66
N LYS A 121 0.26 6.60 21.95
CA LYS A 121 -0.69 7.58 22.45
C LYS A 121 -0.08 8.97 22.29
N SER A 122 -0.70 9.84 21.49
CA SER A 122 -0.20 11.21 21.33
C SER A 122 -0.27 11.94 22.67
N THR A 123 0.88 12.22 23.29
CA THR A 123 0.94 13.03 24.53
C THR A 123 0.60 14.49 24.28
N LYS A 124 0.54 14.90 23.01
CA LYS A 124 0.29 16.28 22.60
C LYS A 124 -1.19 16.59 22.75
N VAL A 125 -1.51 17.49 23.67
CA VAL A 125 -2.81 18.14 23.72
C VAL A 125 -2.93 19.05 22.50
N LEU A 126 -3.68 18.60 21.49
CA LEU A 126 -3.93 19.40 20.31
C LEU A 126 -4.88 20.55 20.68
N PRO A 127 -4.60 21.80 20.27
CA PRO A 127 -5.52 22.90 20.52
C PRO A 127 -6.84 22.64 19.78
N VAL A 128 -7.95 23.02 20.41
CA VAL A 128 -9.26 22.96 19.75
C VAL A 128 -9.31 24.07 18.71
N ILE A 129 -9.20 23.68 17.44
CA ILE A 129 -9.27 24.60 16.30
C ILE A 129 -10.72 24.67 15.83
N SER A 130 -11.23 25.86 15.53
CA SER A 130 -12.58 26.02 14.99
C SER A 130 -12.70 25.32 13.63
N LEU A 131 -13.84 24.67 13.38
CA LEU A 131 -14.06 23.90 12.15
C LEU A 131 -13.82 24.75 10.89
N LYS A 132 -14.26 26.02 10.89
CA LYS A 132 -14.03 26.94 9.78
C LYS A 132 -12.55 27.15 9.46
N ARG A 133 -11.71 27.28 10.51
CA ARG A 133 -10.26 27.42 10.34
C ARG A 133 -9.64 26.12 9.85
N PHE A 134 -10.07 24.97 10.38
CA PHE A 134 -9.60 23.66 9.92
C PHE A 134 -9.90 23.43 8.43
N VAL A 135 -11.14 23.69 7.99
CA VAL A 135 -11.54 23.55 6.58
C VAL A 135 -10.73 24.48 5.69
N ASN A 136 -10.52 25.73 6.11
CA ASN A 136 -9.71 26.69 5.36
C ASN A 136 -8.24 26.22 5.22
N ASP A 137 -7.62 25.77 6.32
CA ASP A 137 -6.24 25.28 6.33
C ASP A 137 -6.06 23.99 5.51
N MET A 138 -7.06 23.09 5.52
CA MET A 138 -7.01 21.85 4.76
C MET A 138 -7.26 22.05 3.27
N TYR A 139 -8.33 22.76 2.91
CA TYR A 139 -8.75 22.89 1.52
C TYR A 139 -8.06 24.05 0.82
N LEU A 140 -8.29 25.29 1.25
CA LEU A 140 -7.80 26.46 0.51
C LEU A 140 -6.28 26.53 0.55
N ARG A 141 -5.68 26.43 1.74
CA ARG A 141 -4.22 26.40 1.87
C ARG A 141 -3.59 25.10 1.36
N GLY A 142 -4.34 24.01 1.32
CA GLY A 142 -3.89 22.76 0.66
C GLY A 142 -3.71 22.98 -0.84
N LEU A 143 -4.73 23.53 -1.50
CA LEU A 143 -4.69 23.87 -2.92
C LEU A 143 -3.63 24.90 -3.25
N GLU A 144 -3.48 25.95 -2.45
CA GLU A 144 -2.40 26.93 -2.63
C GLU A 144 -1.00 26.31 -2.54
N ARG A 145 -0.80 25.33 -1.66
CA ARG A 145 0.49 24.62 -1.55
C ARG A 145 0.76 23.77 -2.78
N GLU A 146 -0.23 23.05 -3.29
CA GLU A 146 -0.08 22.26 -4.52
C GLU A 146 0.19 23.16 -5.73
N LYS A 147 -0.53 24.28 -5.88
CA LYS A 147 -0.26 25.27 -6.95
C LYS A 147 1.18 25.80 -6.88
N LYS A 148 1.64 26.22 -5.71
CA LYS A 148 3.03 26.69 -5.51
C LYS A 148 4.06 25.59 -5.80
N LYS A 149 3.72 24.33 -5.55
CA LYS A 149 4.59 23.19 -5.84
C LYS A 149 4.65 22.94 -7.34
N GLU A 150 3.51 22.99 -8.03
CA GLU A 150 3.42 22.90 -9.49
C GLU A 150 4.21 24.01 -10.17
N GLU A 151 4.04 25.27 -9.74
CA GLU A 151 4.82 26.43 -10.21
C GLU A 151 6.34 26.17 -10.06
N LYS A 152 6.78 25.72 -8.88
CA LYS A 152 8.19 25.40 -8.64
C LYS A 152 8.70 24.24 -9.51
N LEU A 153 7.87 23.24 -9.76
CA LEU A 153 8.23 22.12 -10.63
C LEU A 153 8.32 22.57 -12.09
N TYR A 154 7.39 23.42 -12.53
CA TYR A 154 7.38 24.01 -13.86
C TYR A 154 8.64 24.86 -14.10
N GLU A 155 8.96 25.77 -13.18
CA GLU A 155 10.17 26.60 -13.23
C GLU A 155 11.46 25.76 -13.25
N LYS A 156 11.49 24.63 -12.52
CA LYS A 156 12.69 23.80 -12.41
C LYS A 156 12.92 22.90 -13.63
N TYR A 157 11.86 22.33 -14.20
CA TYR A 157 11.99 21.27 -15.20
C TYR A 157 11.55 21.69 -16.61
N ILE A 158 10.54 22.55 -16.72
CA ILE A 158 9.92 22.90 -17.99
C ILE A 158 10.53 24.19 -18.53
N LEU A 159 10.55 25.26 -17.72
CA LEU A 159 11.03 26.58 -18.13
C LEU A 159 12.45 26.59 -18.73
N PRO A 160 13.43 25.80 -18.24
CA PRO A 160 14.77 25.75 -18.86
C PRO A 160 14.82 25.01 -20.20
N THR A 161 13.78 24.24 -20.51
CA THR A 161 13.65 23.42 -21.72
C THR A 161 12.73 24.08 -22.75
N GLU A 162 11.90 25.03 -22.31
CA GLU A 162 11.03 25.79 -23.21
C GLU A 162 11.86 26.63 -24.18
N ILE A 163 11.52 26.47 -25.45
CA ILE A 163 12.12 27.24 -26.53
C ILE A 163 11.31 28.55 -26.62
N PRO A 164 11.87 29.72 -26.25
CA PRO A 164 11.10 30.96 -26.11
C PRO A 164 10.51 31.46 -27.42
N ASN A 165 11.14 31.12 -28.55
CA ASN A 165 10.68 31.48 -29.89
C ASN A 165 10.66 30.22 -30.74
N LEU A 166 9.62 29.97 -31.54
CA LEU A 166 9.44 28.82 -32.45
C LEU A 166 10.62 28.48 -33.40
N ARG A 167 11.74 29.20 -33.33
CA ARG A 167 12.99 28.98 -34.05
C ARG A 167 14.12 28.70 -33.05
N ILE A 168 14.70 27.52 -33.14
CA ILE A 168 15.93 27.13 -32.42
C ILE A 168 17.16 27.39 -33.29
N SER A 169 18.21 27.95 -32.70
CA SER A 169 19.53 27.97 -33.34
C SER A 169 20.16 26.57 -33.31
N LYS A 170 21.12 26.29 -34.20
CA LYS A 170 21.84 24.99 -34.20
C LYS A 170 22.54 24.70 -32.86
N SER A 171 23.07 25.74 -32.19
CA SER A 171 23.72 25.58 -30.88
C SER A 171 22.72 25.19 -29.81
N GLN A 172 21.55 25.83 -29.76
CA GLN A 172 20.46 25.48 -28.83
C GLN A 172 19.95 24.06 -29.09
N ALA A 173 19.81 23.65 -30.36
CA ALA A 173 19.41 22.30 -30.71
C ALA A 173 20.40 21.24 -30.21
N ALA A 174 21.71 21.51 -30.32
CA ALA A 174 22.75 20.61 -29.83
C ALA A 174 22.78 20.54 -28.30
N GLU A 175 22.61 21.67 -27.60
CA GLU A 175 22.50 21.71 -26.13
C GLU A 175 21.28 20.91 -25.64
N SER A 176 20.12 21.08 -26.28
CA SER A 176 18.91 20.31 -25.98
C SER A 176 19.10 18.82 -26.24
N ALA A 177 19.75 18.45 -27.35
CA ALA A 177 20.08 17.05 -27.64
C ALA A 177 20.99 16.45 -26.57
N MET A 178 22.00 17.18 -26.11
CA MET A 178 22.89 16.74 -25.01
C MET A 178 22.15 16.63 -23.67
N ARG A 179 21.16 17.47 -23.39
CA ARG A 179 20.34 17.35 -22.18
C ARG A 179 19.47 16.09 -22.21
N LEU A 180 18.87 15.78 -23.35
CA LEU A 180 18.00 14.59 -23.52
C LEU A 180 18.79 13.28 -23.60
N SER A 181 20.06 13.31 -24.04
CA SER A 181 20.89 12.12 -24.18
C SER A 181 21.63 11.69 -22.92
N ARG A 182 21.73 12.57 -21.90
CA ARG A 182 22.28 12.19 -20.58
C ARG A 182 21.31 11.22 -19.90
N ARG A 183 21.50 9.92 -20.16
CA ARG A 183 21.00 8.85 -19.29
C ARG A 183 21.50 9.16 -17.89
N HIS A 184 20.57 9.37 -16.96
CA HIS A 184 20.87 9.45 -15.54
C HIS A 184 21.48 8.10 -15.10
N GLU A 185 22.81 8.04 -15.03
CA GLU A 185 23.55 7.16 -14.10
C GLU A 185 23.39 7.70 -12.68
#